data_AF-A0A946E0J5-F1
#
_entry.id   AF-A0A946E0J5-F1
#
_cell.length_a   1.000
_cell.length_b   1.000
_cell.length_c   1.000
_cell.angle_alpha   90.00
_cell.angle_beta   90.00
_cell.angle_gamma   90.00
#
_symmetry.space_group_name_H-M   'P 1'
#
loop_
_entity.id
_entity.type
_entity.pdbx_description
1 polymer ?
#
loop_
_entity_poly.entity_id
_entity_poly.type
_entity_poly.pdbx_seq_one_letter_code
_entity_poly.pdbx_strand_id
1 'polypeptide(L)' 'MEGWRQMMEEAGFIDVQIGPAVDTFAGAGGEPNARVFEVYGYAFMARKPV' A
#
# COMPACT_ATOMS: atom_id res chain seq x y z
N MET A 1 11.60 -7.46 0.49
CA MET A 1 10.22 -6.93 0.58
C MET A 1 10.20 -5.58 1.31
N GLU A 2 11.11 -4.64 0.99
CA GLU A 2 11.25 -3.39 1.78
C GLU A 2 11.44 -2.12 0.94
N GLY A 3 11.42 -2.21 -0.39
CA GLY A 3 11.76 -1.07 -1.26
C GLY A 3 10.81 0.13 -1.13
N TRP A 4 9.53 -0.10 -0.82
CA TRP A 4 8.57 1.00 -0.64
C TRP A 4 8.78 1.74 0.69
N ARG A 5 9.20 1.04 1.76
CA ARG A 5 9.48 1.69 3.06
C ARG A 5 10.73 2.55 2.93
N GLN A 6 11.77 1.99 2.32
CA GLN A 6 12.99 2.72 2.03
C GLN A 6 12.71 3.98 1.20
N MET A 7 11.90 3.87 0.15
CA MET A 7 11.49 5.03 -0.66
C MET A 7 10.77 6.11 0.17
N MET A 8 9.89 5.72 1.10
CA MET A 8 9.19 6.68 1.96
C MET A 8 10.15 7.38 2.94
N GLU A 9 11.08 6.64 3.55
CA GLU A 9 12.09 7.19 4.45
C GLU A 9 13.04 8.14 3.71
N GLU A 10 13.50 7.78 2.51
CA GLU A 10 14.31 8.63 1.63
C GLU A 10 13.57 9.91 1.21
N ALA A 11 12.24 9.84 1.04
CA ALA A 11 11.39 11.02 0.79
C ALA A 11 11.16 11.90 2.04
N GLY A 12 11.72 11.51 3.20
CA GLY A 12 11.65 12.24 4.46
C GLY A 12 10.39 11.96 5.28
N PHE A 13 9.66 10.88 4.98
CA PHE A 13 8.55 10.44 5.82
C PHE A 13 9.07 9.61 7.01
N ILE A 14 8.47 9.83 8.18
CA ILE A 14 8.74 9.11 9.41
C ILE A 14 7.43 8.55 9.99
N ASP A 15 7.54 7.68 11.00
CA ASP A 15 6.39 7.06 11.68
C ASP A 15 5.41 6.38 10.73
N VAL A 16 5.96 5.60 9.81
CA VAL A 16 5.21 4.86 8.79
C VAL A 16 4.45 3.70 9.44
N GLN A 17 3.13 3.72 9.33
CA GLN A 17 2.23 2.65 9.75
C GLN A 17 1.48 2.10 8.53
N ILE A 18 1.36 0.77 8.45
CA ILE A 18 0.64 0.07 7.38
C ILE A 18 -0.60 -0.59 7.97
N GLY A 19 -1.74 -0.31 7.34
CA GLY A 19 -3.02 -0.93 7.67
C GLY A 19 -3.13 -2.36 7.14
N PRO A 20 -4.24 -3.05 7.44
CA PRO A 20 -4.48 -4.39 6.93
C PRO A 20 -4.58 -4.40 5.40
N ALA A 21 -4.33 -5.57 4.81
CA ALA A 21 -4.62 -5.81 3.40
C ALA A 21 -6.12 -5.61 3.14
N VAL A 22 -6.46 -4.85 2.10
CA VAL A 22 -7.82 -4.62 1.65
C VAL A 22 -7.95 -5.04 0.20
N ASP A 23 -9.03 -5.73 -0.10
CA ASP A 23 -9.42 -6.02 -1.46
C ASP A 23 -9.96 -4.77 -2.15
N THR A 24 -9.13 -4.16 -2.99
CA THR A 24 -9.49 -2.93 -3.72
C THR A 24 -10.28 -3.19 -4.99
N PHE A 25 -10.42 -4.45 -5.39
CA PHE A 25 -11.05 -4.83 -6.66
C PHE A 25 -12.39 -5.52 -6.50
N ALA A 26 -12.83 -5.85 -5.27
CA ALA A 26 -14.17 -6.37 -5.00
C ALA A 26 -15.27 -5.52 -5.68
N GLY A 27 -16.03 -6.14 -6.57
CA GLY A 27 -17.11 -5.52 -7.34
C GLY A 27 -16.67 -4.71 -8.54
N ALA A 28 -15.37 -4.60 -8.84
CA ALA A 28 -14.88 -3.91 -10.03
C ALA A 28 -14.94 -4.82 -11.25
N GLY A 29 -15.15 -4.26 -12.45
CA GLY A 29 -15.18 -5.04 -13.69
C GLY A 29 -13.88 -5.81 -13.99
N GLY A 30 -12.75 -5.37 -13.41
CA GLY A 30 -11.44 -6.04 -13.50
C GLY A 30 -11.14 -7.04 -12.40
N GLU A 31 -12.06 -7.29 -11.46
CA GLU A 31 -11.84 -8.19 -10.31
C GLU A 31 -11.29 -9.56 -10.71
N PRO A 32 -11.83 -10.28 -11.72
CA PRO A 32 -11.35 -11.61 -12.08
C PRO A 32 -9.86 -11.61 -12.48
N ASN A 33 -9.40 -10.56 -13.16
CA ASN A 33 -8.01 -10.43 -13.56
C ASN A 33 -7.11 -10.09 -12.36
N ALA A 34 -7.58 -9.25 -11.43
CA ALA A 34 -6.83 -8.88 -10.23
C ALA A 34 -6.62 -10.08 -9.28
N ARG A 35 -7.60 -11.00 -9.22
CA ARG A 35 -7.51 -12.23 -8.41
C ARG A 35 -6.38 -13.16 -8.84
N VAL A 36 -6.04 -13.20 -10.13
CA VAL A 36 -4.94 -14.02 -10.65
C VAL A 36 -3.59 -13.66 -10.02
N PHE A 37 -3.44 -12.39 -9.60
CA PHE A 37 -2.20 -11.85 -9.04
C PHE A 37 -2.28 -11.62 -7.52
N GLU A 38 -3.38 -12.04 -6.86
CA GLU A 38 -3.61 -11.86 -5.42
C GLU A 38 -3.31 -10.43 -4.93
N VAL A 39 -3.75 -9.43 -5.70
CA VAL A 39 -3.42 -8.02 -5.42
C VAL A 39 -4.30 -7.47 -4.31
N TYR A 40 -3.65 -6.90 -3.29
CA TYR A 40 -4.31 -6.18 -2.21
C TYR A 40 -3.77 -4.75 -2.12
N GLY A 41 -4.66 -3.82 -1.75
CA GLY A 41 -4.27 -2.48 -1.33
C GLY A 41 -3.92 -2.44 0.15
N TYR A 42 -2.98 -1.58 0.51
CA TYR A 42 -2.60 -1.31 1.89
C TYR A 42 -2.67 0.18 2.13
N ALA A 43 -3.56 0.61 3.03
CA ALA A 43 -3.54 1.99 3.49
C ALA A 43 -2.27 2.22 4.30
N PHE A 44 -1.67 3.41 4.19
CA PHE A 44 -0.55 3.81 5.02
C PHE A 44 -0.79 5.18 5.65
N MET A 45 -0.18 5.39 6.81
CA MET A 45 -0.07 6.68 7.45
C MET A 45 1.42 6.96 7.68
N ALA A 46 1.86 8.17 7.40
CA ALA A 46 3.21 8.62 7.68
C ALA A 46 3.20 10.12 7.96
N ARG A 47 4.21 10.60 8.69
CA ARG A 47 4.41 12.01 8.99
C ARG A 47 5.61 12.54 8.23
N LYS A 48 5.50 13.71 7.61
CA LYS A 48 6.66 14.43 7.08
C LYS A 48 7.04 15.54 8.06
N PRO A 49 8.25 15.53 8.64
CA PRO A 49 8.73 16.66 9.43
C PRO A 49 8.86 17.89 8.52
N VAL A 50 8.41 19.03 9.02
CA VAL A 50 8.55 20.34 8.34
C VAL A 50 9.97 20.85 8.47
#